data_AF-A0A8R2JN29-F1
#
_entry.id   AF-A0A8R2JN29-F1
#
_cell.length_a   1.000
_cell.length_b   1.000
_cell.length_c   1.000
_cell.angle_alpha   90.00
_cell.angle_beta   90.00
_cell.angle_gamma   90.00
#
_symmetry.space_group_name_H-M   'P 1'
#
loop_
_entity.id
_entity.type
_entity.pdbx_description
1 polymer ?
#
loop_
_entity_poly.entity_id
_entity_poly.type
_entity_poly.pdbx_seq_one_letter_code
_entity_poly.pdbx_strand_id
1 'polypeptide(L)'
;MLGSGMCIMSRYPIIDHLYHSFILNGYLHMFWHGDWFGGKGIGLCRINVEGFIVDVYTTHLHACYNASNDKYTNHRIIQAFETANLIRVTSSGSDLAVLAGDLNSNPNDICYKLICLGANMIDSYSSCLNNSIEYTYSHPENSYKDANEINDRIDYILYKSNEKNLVVVKEHRHSLPHRVPGQDFSYSDHEPIEAVFEISRNTLSIERNITKNSGLIFENEFLSILNTSLNICNEKSVINPLISWHLIICILICIILSMYLQLVSYTNTIVIIILLIFFIMYVYNLVIKWTEKNCVRGFCNHVETIFSNQ
;
A
#
# COMPACT_ATOMS: atom_id res chain seq x y z
N MET A 1 10.82 -15.29 2.53
CA MET A 1 10.36 -13.92 2.89
C MET A 1 10.08 -13.92 4.38
N LEU A 2 10.34 -12.81 5.06
CA LEU A 2 9.84 -12.61 6.42
C LEU A 2 8.32 -12.41 6.34
N GLY A 3 7.60 -12.65 7.45
CA GLY A 3 6.15 -12.43 7.49
C GLY A 3 5.77 -10.98 7.12
N SER A 4 4.51 -10.75 6.79
CA SER A 4 4.00 -9.43 6.38
C SER A 4 4.03 -8.37 7.48
N GLY A 5 4.22 -8.79 8.74
CA GLY A 5 4.12 -7.92 9.91
C GLY A 5 2.67 -7.59 10.31
N MET A 6 1.67 -8.16 9.63
CA MET A 6 0.26 -7.88 9.88
C MET A 6 -0.43 -9.03 10.60
N CYS A 7 -1.40 -8.69 11.45
CA CYS A 7 -2.21 -9.66 12.19
C CYS A 7 -3.62 -9.10 12.42
N ILE A 8 -4.63 -9.97 12.33
CA ILE A 8 -6.00 -9.66 12.76
C ILE A 8 -6.30 -10.54 13.97
N MET A 9 -6.73 -9.90 15.05
CA MET A 9 -7.20 -10.56 16.26
C MET A 9 -8.68 -10.25 16.48
N SER A 10 -9.45 -11.23 16.93
CA SER A 10 -10.89 -11.09 17.12
C SER A 10 -11.33 -11.77 18.41
N ARG A 11 -12.22 -11.08 19.15
CA ARG A 11 -12.96 -11.68 20.26
C ARG A 11 -14.02 -12.67 19.78
N TYR A 12 -14.57 -12.44 18.59
CA TYR A 12 -15.61 -13.28 17.99
C TYR A 12 -14.99 -14.32 17.03
N PRO A 13 -15.69 -15.43 16.72
CA PRO A 13 -15.18 -16.47 15.84
C PRO A 13 -14.80 -15.93 14.45
N ILE A 14 -13.55 -16.18 14.04
CA ILE A 14 -13.10 -16.06 12.65
C ILE A 14 -13.59 -17.29 11.91
N ILE A 15 -14.46 -17.10 10.92
CA ILE A 15 -15.09 -18.18 10.15
C ILE A 15 -14.47 -18.38 8.76
N ASP A 16 -13.71 -17.41 8.27
CA ASP A 16 -12.94 -17.54 7.04
C ASP A 16 -11.73 -16.58 7.06
N HIS A 17 -10.70 -16.86 6.25
CA HIS A 17 -9.53 -16.02 6.12
C HIS A 17 -8.90 -16.12 4.73
N LEU A 18 -8.30 -15.02 4.28
CA LEU A 18 -7.57 -14.95 3.02
C LEU A 18 -6.36 -14.03 3.18
N TYR A 19 -5.28 -14.38 2.48
CA TYR A 19 -4.12 -13.51 2.37
C TYR A 19 -3.71 -13.39 0.91
N HIS A 20 -3.61 -12.15 0.40
CA HIS A 20 -3.15 -11.86 -0.95
C HIS A 20 -1.83 -11.08 -0.88
N SER A 21 -0.75 -11.70 -1.36
CA SER A 21 0.54 -11.03 -1.48
C SER A 21 0.54 -10.10 -2.69
N PHE A 22 1.04 -8.88 -2.52
CA PHE A 22 1.11 -7.94 -3.64
C PHE A 22 2.08 -8.39 -4.72
N ILE A 23 1.73 -8.13 -5.98
CA ILE A 23 2.57 -8.54 -7.12
C ILE A 23 3.88 -7.74 -7.20
N LEU A 24 3.89 -6.51 -6.68
CA LEU A 24 5.00 -5.60 -6.73
C LEU A 24 5.31 -5.06 -5.34
N ASN A 25 6.51 -5.33 -4.84
CA ASN A 25 6.88 -5.04 -3.45
C ASN A 25 8.36 -4.65 -3.29
N GLY A 26 8.73 -3.53 -3.87
CA GLY A 26 10.05 -2.90 -3.68
C GLY A 26 11.17 -3.54 -4.51
N TYR A 27 12.42 -3.23 -4.19
CA TYR A 27 13.59 -3.74 -4.90
C TYR A 27 14.57 -4.45 -3.95
N LEU A 28 14.97 -5.69 -4.27
CA LEU A 28 15.91 -6.46 -3.45
C LEU A 28 17.22 -5.71 -3.13
N HIS A 29 17.76 -4.96 -4.09
CA HIS A 29 19.02 -4.25 -3.91
C HIS A 29 18.92 -3.00 -3.00
N MET A 30 17.71 -2.56 -2.66
CA MET A 30 17.47 -1.46 -1.73
C MET A 30 17.42 -2.02 -0.31
N PHE A 31 18.55 -2.56 0.18
CA PHE A 31 18.63 -3.24 1.48
C PHE A 31 18.13 -2.40 2.67
N TRP A 32 18.36 -1.08 2.60
CA TRP A 32 17.92 -0.12 3.62
C TRP A 32 16.40 0.18 3.57
N HIS A 33 15.70 -0.31 2.54
CA HIS A 33 14.27 -0.16 2.35
C HIS A 33 13.63 -1.54 2.55
N GLY A 34 13.22 -1.82 3.79
CA GLY A 34 12.86 -3.16 4.26
C GLY A 34 11.66 -3.82 3.58
N ASP A 35 10.85 -3.06 2.84
CA ASP A 35 9.60 -3.52 2.21
C ASP A 35 9.76 -4.77 1.36
N TRP A 36 10.86 -4.89 0.59
CA TRP A 36 11.07 -6.05 -0.27
C TRP A 36 11.20 -7.37 0.52
N PHE A 37 11.73 -7.31 1.74
CA PHE A 37 11.92 -8.48 2.58
C PHE A 37 10.66 -8.86 3.36
N GLY A 38 9.79 -7.88 3.63
CA GLY A 38 8.46 -8.12 4.20
C GLY A 38 7.52 -8.66 3.13
N GLY A 39 6.85 -9.77 3.38
CA GLY A 39 5.79 -10.23 2.47
C GLY A 39 4.58 -9.32 2.51
N LYS A 40 4.63 -8.10 1.92
CA LYS A 40 3.50 -7.16 1.94
C LYS A 40 2.33 -7.67 1.11
N GLY A 41 1.13 -7.30 1.53
CA GLY A 41 -0.12 -7.79 0.96
C GLY A 41 -1.30 -7.25 1.73
N ILE A 42 -2.47 -7.82 1.45
CA ILE A 42 -3.71 -7.56 2.16
C ILE A 42 -4.22 -8.87 2.78
N GLY A 43 -4.53 -8.81 4.08
CA GLY A 43 -5.18 -9.90 4.81
C GLY A 43 -6.67 -9.63 4.97
N LEU A 44 -7.47 -10.69 4.98
CA LEU A 44 -8.90 -10.69 5.27
C LEU A 44 -9.17 -11.76 6.34
N CYS A 45 -9.98 -11.41 7.34
CA CYS A 45 -10.67 -12.34 8.22
C CYS A 45 -12.17 -12.03 8.19
N ARG A 46 -12.98 -13.05 7.90
CA ARG A 46 -14.44 -12.97 8.05
C ARG A 46 -14.81 -13.40 9.46
N ILE A 47 -15.53 -12.55 10.17
CA ILE A 47 -15.85 -12.70 11.59
C ILE A 47 -17.36 -12.79 11.75
N ASN A 48 -17.82 -13.75 12.55
CA ASN A 48 -19.22 -13.90 12.91
C ASN A 48 -19.51 -13.26 14.27
N VAL A 49 -20.10 -12.06 14.26
CA VAL A 49 -20.53 -11.34 15.45
C VAL A 49 -22.00 -11.67 15.72
N GLU A 50 -22.25 -12.82 16.38
CA GLU A 50 -23.60 -13.24 16.79
C GLU A 50 -24.63 -13.29 15.64
N GLY A 51 -24.20 -13.72 14.45
CA GLY A 51 -25.01 -13.78 13.23
C GLY A 51 -24.82 -12.58 12.30
N PHE A 52 -24.09 -11.55 12.71
CA PHE A 52 -23.70 -10.41 11.89
C PHE A 52 -22.31 -10.63 11.28
N ILE A 53 -22.22 -10.63 9.96
CA ILE A 53 -20.99 -10.99 9.24
C ILE A 53 -20.12 -9.76 9.00
N VAL A 54 -18.94 -9.74 9.59
CA VAL A 54 -17.97 -8.64 9.44
C VAL A 54 -16.73 -9.13 8.70
N ASP A 55 -16.43 -8.52 7.56
CA ASP A 55 -15.15 -8.71 6.89
C ASP A 55 -14.15 -7.66 7.40
N VAL A 56 -13.10 -8.11 8.08
CA VAL A 56 -12.01 -7.25 8.54
C VAL A 56 -10.80 -7.48 7.64
N TYR A 57 -10.33 -6.40 7.02
CA TYR A 57 -9.15 -6.36 6.18
C TYR A 57 -8.02 -5.64 6.91
N THR A 58 -6.78 -6.06 6.66
CA THR A 58 -5.59 -5.32 7.08
C THR A 58 -4.58 -5.27 5.95
N THR A 59 -3.91 -4.13 5.81
CA THR A 59 -2.88 -3.92 4.80
C THR A 59 -1.80 -3.01 5.36
N HIS A 60 -0.59 -3.12 4.82
CA HIS A 60 0.51 -2.21 5.07
C HIS A 60 1.17 -1.95 3.72
N LEU A 61 0.82 -0.84 3.07
CA LEU A 61 1.33 -0.49 1.74
C LEU A 61 2.82 -0.16 1.81
N HIS A 62 3.50 -0.18 0.66
CA HIS A 62 4.93 0.13 0.58
C HIS A 62 5.22 1.50 1.20
N ALA A 63 6.32 1.67 1.92
CA ALA A 63 6.63 2.96 2.56
C ALA A 63 7.01 4.05 1.54
N CYS A 64 6.69 5.31 1.87
CA CYS A 64 7.13 6.50 1.12
C CYS A 64 8.41 7.07 1.73
N TYR A 65 9.56 6.45 1.41
CA TYR A 65 10.87 6.85 1.96
C TYR A 65 11.32 8.28 1.62
N ASN A 66 10.79 8.87 0.53
CA ASN A 66 11.10 10.25 0.15
C ASN A 66 9.98 10.81 -0.72
N ALA A 67 9.13 11.68 -0.14
CA ALA A 67 8.01 12.29 -0.85
C ALA A 67 8.43 13.15 -2.06
N SER A 68 9.61 13.79 -2.02
CA SER A 68 10.11 14.64 -3.12
C SER A 68 10.63 13.83 -4.32
N ASN A 69 11.04 12.59 -4.11
CA ASN A 69 11.57 11.71 -5.14
C ASN A 69 11.18 10.25 -4.86
N ASP A 70 9.88 10.00 -4.93
CA ASP A 70 9.35 8.71 -4.58
C ASP A 70 9.52 7.69 -5.71
N LYS A 71 10.44 6.74 -5.49
CA LYS A 71 10.76 5.64 -6.41
C LYS A 71 9.73 4.51 -6.38
N TYR A 72 8.84 4.51 -5.39
CA TYR A 72 7.90 3.41 -5.12
C TYR A 72 6.45 3.81 -5.38
N THR A 73 6.19 4.95 -6.04
CA THR A 73 4.83 5.38 -6.36
C THR A 73 4.06 4.33 -7.17
N ASN A 74 4.70 3.76 -8.21
CA ASN A 74 4.08 2.69 -9.01
C ASN A 74 3.74 1.47 -8.16
N HIS A 75 4.62 1.14 -7.21
CA HIS A 75 4.42 0.03 -6.29
C HIS A 75 3.20 0.31 -5.41
N ARG A 76 3.15 1.46 -4.74
CA ARG A 76 2.01 1.83 -3.89
C ARG A 76 0.69 1.92 -4.66
N ILE A 77 0.69 2.49 -5.87
CA ILE A 77 -0.52 2.56 -6.72
C ILE A 77 -1.05 1.16 -7.05
N ILE A 78 -0.17 0.25 -7.49
CA ILE A 78 -0.58 -1.13 -7.80
C ILE A 78 -1.08 -1.85 -6.54
N GLN A 79 -0.40 -1.70 -5.41
CA GLN A 79 -0.83 -2.29 -4.14
C GLN A 79 -2.18 -1.73 -3.65
N ALA A 80 -2.39 -0.42 -3.78
CA ALA A 80 -3.65 0.24 -3.47
C ALA A 80 -4.78 -0.24 -4.39
N PHE A 81 -4.50 -0.43 -5.67
CA PHE A 81 -5.45 -1.01 -6.61
C PHE A 81 -5.82 -2.47 -6.26
N GLU A 82 -4.81 -3.30 -5.99
CA GLU A 82 -5.02 -4.70 -5.58
C GLU A 82 -5.84 -4.78 -4.28
N THR A 83 -5.53 -3.91 -3.31
CA THR A 83 -6.29 -3.75 -2.06
C THR A 83 -7.75 -3.42 -2.36
N ALA A 84 -8.00 -2.40 -3.20
CA ALA A 84 -9.34 -1.94 -3.53
C ALA A 84 -10.16 -3.02 -4.26
N ASN A 85 -9.53 -3.69 -5.23
CA ASN A 85 -10.16 -4.76 -6.00
C ASN A 85 -10.49 -5.97 -5.12
N LEU A 86 -9.57 -6.39 -4.24
CA LEU A 86 -9.83 -7.53 -3.36
C LEU A 86 -11.04 -7.23 -2.47
N ILE A 87 -11.06 -6.09 -1.78
CA ILE A 87 -12.19 -5.68 -0.93
C ILE A 87 -13.48 -5.68 -1.74
N ARG A 88 -13.48 -5.12 -2.95
CA ARG A 88 -14.68 -5.06 -3.81
C ARG A 88 -15.22 -6.47 -4.13
N VAL A 89 -14.35 -7.42 -4.46
CA VAL A 89 -14.76 -8.77 -4.85
C VAL A 89 -15.19 -9.62 -3.65
N THR A 90 -14.53 -9.50 -2.51
CA THR A 90 -14.75 -10.40 -1.35
C THR A 90 -15.84 -9.94 -0.39
N SER A 91 -16.09 -8.62 -0.31
CA SER A 91 -17.00 -8.03 0.69
C SER A 91 -18.50 -8.16 0.38
N SER A 92 -18.89 -8.62 -0.81
CA SER A 92 -20.29 -8.66 -1.26
C SER A 92 -21.23 -9.47 -0.35
N GLY A 93 -20.70 -10.47 0.37
CA GLY A 93 -21.44 -11.30 1.31
C GLY A 93 -21.41 -10.85 2.78
N SER A 94 -20.79 -9.71 3.09
CA SER A 94 -20.66 -9.20 4.47
C SER A 94 -21.75 -8.17 4.81
N ASP A 95 -22.09 -8.09 6.10
CA ASP A 95 -22.95 -7.04 6.63
C ASP A 95 -22.21 -5.72 6.82
N LEU A 96 -20.92 -5.83 7.15
CA LEU A 96 -19.97 -4.74 7.29
C LEU A 96 -18.60 -5.19 6.77
N ALA A 97 -17.91 -4.35 6.02
CA ALA A 97 -16.51 -4.52 5.67
C ALA A 97 -15.69 -3.36 6.26
N VAL A 98 -14.59 -3.67 6.93
CA VAL A 98 -13.69 -2.72 7.59
C VAL A 98 -12.26 -2.97 7.12
N LEU A 99 -11.56 -1.96 6.63
CA LEU A 99 -10.11 -2.00 6.40
C LEU A 99 -9.41 -1.21 7.50
N ALA A 100 -8.48 -1.85 8.20
CA ALA A 100 -7.63 -1.20 9.21
C ALA A 100 -6.14 -1.44 8.90
N GLY A 101 -5.37 -0.38 8.71
CA GLY A 101 -3.93 -0.50 8.46
C GLY A 101 -3.23 0.79 8.04
N ASP A 102 -1.93 0.66 7.82
CA ASP A 102 -1.03 1.73 7.37
C ASP A 102 -1.00 1.78 5.84
N LEU A 103 -1.56 2.86 5.28
CA LEU A 103 -1.58 3.07 3.84
C LEU A 103 -0.34 3.80 3.32
N ASN A 104 0.56 4.26 4.19
CA ASN A 104 1.76 5.04 3.84
C ASN A 104 1.46 6.22 2.89
N SER A 105 0.25 6.76 3.01
CA SER A 105 -0.36 7.70 2.06
C SER A 105 -1.29 8.60 2.82
N ASN A 106 -1.12 9.91 2.70
CA ASN A 106 -2.00 10.89 3.35
C ASN A 106 -3.36 11.02 2.65
N PRO A 107 -4.34 11.73 3.24
CA PRO A 107 -5.69 11.81 2.67
C PRO A 107 -5.77 12.47 1.29
N ASN A 108 -4.74 13.23 0.89
CA ASN A 108 -4.67 13.87 -0.42
C ASN A 108 -3.94 13.00 -1.47
N ASP A 109 -3.21 11.98 -1.04
CA ASP A 109 -2.46 11.06 -1.90
C ASP A 109 -3.40 10.20 -2.77
N ILE A 110 -2.92 9.86 -3.96
CA ILE A 110 -3.64 9.06 -4.94
C ILE A 110 -3.95 7.66 -4.41
N CYS A 111 -3.07 7.05 -3.62
CA CYS A 111 -3.22 5.68 -3.14
C CYS A 111 -4.37 5.56 -2.12
N TYR A 112 -4.48 6.53 -1.20
CA TYR A 112 -5.60 6.63 -0.27
C TYR A 112 -6.93 6.79 -1.04
N LYS A 113 -7.00 7.75 -1.98
CA LYS A 113 -8.19 8.00 -2.80
C LYS A 113 -8.59 6.80 -3.63
N LEU A 114 -7.61 6.10 -4.19
CA LEU A 114 -7.83 4.89 -5.00
C LEU A 114 -8.45 3.76 -4.17
N ILE A 115 -8.05 3.59 -2.91
CA ILE A 115 -8.67 2.62 -2.01
C ILE A 115 -10.10 3.04 -1.65
N CYS A 116 -10.28 4.28 -1.18
CA CYS A 116 -11.60 4.79 -0.77
C CYS A 116 -12.62 4.68 -1.91
N LEU A 117 -12.30 5.20 -3.09
CA LEU A 117 -13.20 5.17 -4.24
C LEU A 117 -13.28 3.78 -4.86
N GLY A 118 -12.15 3.09 -5.05
CA GLY A 118 -12.13 1.80 -5.74
C GLY A 118 -12.79 0.65 -4.98
N ALA A 119 -12.78 0.71 -3.65
CA ALA A 119 -13.47 -0.25 -2.79
C ALA A 119 -14.86 0.24 -2.33
N ASN A 120 -15.22 1.49 -2.64
CA ASN A 120 -16.37 2.21 -2.10
C ASN A 120 -16.38 2.18 -0.55
N MET A 121 -15.26 2.59 0.03
CA MET A 121 -15.02 2.64 1.47
C MET A 121 -15.01 4.09 1.95
N ILE A 122 -15.59 4.31 3.12
CA ILE A 122 -15.69 5.61 3.78
C ILE A 122 -14.67 5.67 4.91
N ASP A 123 -13.96 6.78 5.03
CA ASP A 123 -13.06 7.02 6.16
C ASP A 123 -13.86 7.27 7.44
N SER A 124 -13.60 6.48 8.47
CA SER A 124 -14.24 6.64 9.78
C SER A 124 -13.85 7.96 10.44
N TYR A 125 -12.65 8.47 10.18
CA TYR A 125 -12.20 9.78 10.65
C TYR A 125 -13.16 10.88 10.15
N SER A 126 -13.37 10.93 8.83
CA SER A 126 -14.21 11.94 8.17
C SER A 126 -15.70 11.77 8.50
N SER A 127 -16.13 10.57 8.88
CA SER A 127 -17.53 10.27 9.24
C SER A 127 -17.86 10.58 10.69
N CYS A 128 -16.85 10.69 11.56
CA CYS A 128 -17.05 10.97 12.98
C CYS A 128 -17.21 12.47 13.19
N LEU A 129 -18.31 12.89 13.84
CA LEU A 129 -18.57 14.31 14.14
C LEU A 129 -17.50 14.93 15.06
N ASN A 130 -16.98 14.13 16.00
CA ASN A 130 -15.97 14.53 16.96
C ASN A 130 -14.71 13.68 16.72
N ASN A 131 -13.92 14.05 15.71
CA ASN A 131 -12.57 13.51 15.53
C ASN A 131 -11.54 14.49 16.12
N SER A 132 -10.49 13.95 16.74
CA SER A 132 -9.40 14.75 17.32
C SER A 132 -8.02 14.25 16.90
N ILE A 133 -7.95 13.30 15.95
CA ILE A 133 -6.70 12.72 15.48
C ILE A 133 -6.17 13.55 14.32
N GLU A 134 -5.15 14.35 14.57
CA GLU A 134 -4.50 15.09 13.48
C GLU A 134 -3.44 14.23 12.77
N TYR A 135 -2.70 13.41 13.53
CA TYR A 135 -1.56 12.65 13.03
C TYR A 135 -1.53 11.24 13.60
N THR A 136 -1.14 10.28 12.78
CA THR A 136 -0.88 8.90 13.19
C THR A 136 0.59 8.52 13.07
N TYR A 137 1.38 9.33 12.35
CA TYR A 137 2.82 9.16 12.20
C TYR A 137 3.55 10.45 12.53
N SER A 138 4.73 10.31 13.16
CA SER A 138 5.57 11.43 13.59
C SER A 138 4.83 12.46 14.47
N HIS A 139 3.93 11.96 15.33
CA HIS A 139 3.13 12.79 16.22
C HIS A 139 4.05 13.63 17.16
N PRO A 140 3.74 14.92 17.43
CA PRO A 140 4.61 15.79 18.23
C PRO A 140 4.97 15.27 19.64
N GLU A 141 4.08 14.49 20.25
CA GLU A 141 4.30 13.92 21.59
C GLU A 141 5.01 12.55 21.58
N ASN A 142 5.18 11.95 20.39
CA ASN A 142 5.79 10.64 20.22
C ASN A 142 7.30 10.70 20.51
N SER A 143 7.83 9.73 21.25
CA SER A 143 9.26 9.70 21.62
C SER A 143 10.20 9.34 20.48
N TYR A 144 9.69 8.70 19.42
CA TYR A 144 10.48 8.27 18.26
C TYR A 144 10.43 9.25 17.09
N LYS A 145 9.73 10.38 17.25
CA LYS A 145 9.65 11.43 16.24
C LYS A 145 11.05 11.88 15.80
N ASP A 146 11.33 11.80 14.50
CA ASP A 146 12.49 12.45 13.89
C ASP A 146 12.14 13.91 13.52
N ALA A 147 13.07 14.84 13.72
CA ALA A 147 12.87 16.25 13.37
C ALA A 147 12.73 16.51 11.86
N ASN A 148 13.19 15.56 11.02
CA ASN A 148 13.12 15.65 9.57
C ASN A 148 11.83 15.06 8.99
N GLU A 149 11.06 14.34 9.79
CA GLU A 149 9.80 13.74 9.37
C GLU A 149 8.65 14.73 9.43
N ILE A 150 7.69 14.54 8.53
CA ILE A 150 6.48 15.36 8.47
C ILE A 150 5.40 14.63 9.28
N ASN A 151 4.73 15.36 10.17
CA ASN A 151 3.57 14.82 10.87
C ASN A 151 2.48 14.50 9.83
N ASP A 152 1.99 13.27 9.82
CA ASP A 152 1.02 12.84 8.82
C ASP A 152 0.00 11.85 9.41
N ARG A 153 -1.13 11.72 8.73
CA ARG A 153 -2.14 10.70 9.00
C ARG A 153 -2.09 9.69 7.88
N ILE A 154 -1.43 8.57 8.14
CA ILE A 154 -1.21 7.48 7.17
C ILE A 154 -1.82 6.15 7.61
N ASP A 155 -2.35 6.08 8.83
CA ASP A 155 -3.08 4.95 9.38
C ASP A 155 -4.58 5.21 9.33
N TYR A 156 -5.33 4.21 8.88
CA TYR A 156 -6.75 4.39 8.59
C TYR A 156 -7.61 3.24 9.08
N ILE A 157 -8.83 3.59 9.49
CA ILE A 157 -9.96 2.66 9.61
C ILE A 157 -11.01 3.11 8.60
N LEU A 158 -11.13 2.39 7.50
CA LEU A 158 -12.13 2.61 6.46
C LEU A 158 -13.24 1.58 6.59
N TYR A 159 -14.47 1.92 6.21
CA TYR A 159 -15.59 0.98 6.28
C TYR A 159 -16.58 1.14 5.14
N LYS A 160 -17.32 0.08 4.87
CA LYS A 160 -18.57 0.11 4.09
C LYS A 160 -19.54 -0.91 4.64
N SER A 161 -20.82 -0.69 4.40
CA SER A 161 -21.87 -1.60 4.84
C SER A 161 -22.79 -1.95 3.69
N ASN A 162 -23.50 -3.07 3.82
CA ASN A 162 -24.55 -3.39 2.88
C ASN A 162 -25.73 -2.39 3.02
N GLU A 163 -26.55 -2.25 1.99
CA GLU A 163 -27.65 -1.27 1.94
C GLU A 163 -28.73 -1.49 3.02
N LYS A 164 -28.76 -2.67 3.64
CA LYS A 164 -29.71 -3.03 4.71
C LYS A 164 -29.28 -2.49 6.07
N ASN A 165 -28.04 -2.03 6.20
CA ASN A 165 -27.47 -1.55 7.44
C ASN A 165 -27.24 -0.03 7.36
N LEU A 166 -27.49 0.65 8.47
CA LEU A 166 -27.08 2.02 8.71
C LEU A 166 -25.95 1.97 9.73
N VAL A 167 -24.80 2.52 9.37
CA VAL A 167 -23.62 2.59 10.22
C VAL A 167 -23.34 4.04 10.58
N VAL A 168 -23.22 4.30 11.88
CA VAL A 168 -22.84 5.61 12.42
C VAL A 168 -21.52 5.45 13.16
N VAL A 169 -20.54 6.29 12.81
CA VAL A 169 -19.27 6.33 13.54
C VAL A 169 -19.48 7.18 14.80
N LYS A 170 -19.43 6.53 15.96
CA LYS A 170 -19.64 7.17 17.26
C LYS A 170 -18.38 7.84 17.78
N GLU A 171 -17.26 7.17 17.58
CA GLU A 171 -15.97 7.59 18.10
C GLU A 171 -14.88 7.25 17.08
N HIS A 172 -13.90 8.14 16.94
CA HIS A 172 -12.65 7.92 16.21
C HIS A 172 -11.53 8.64 16.97
N ARG A 173 -10.64 7.89 17.63
CA ARG A 173 -9.63 8.43 18.57
C ARG A 173 -8.34 7.62 18.57
N HIS A 174 -7.31 8.13 19.25
CA HIS A 174 -6.18 7.30 19.66
C HIS A 174 -6.61 6.29 20.73
N SER A 175 -6.22 5.04 20.56
CA SER A 175 -6.64 3.95 21.46
C SER A 175 -5.77 3.83 22.71
N LEU A 176 -4.55 4.37 22.65
CA LEU A 176 -3.57 4.42 23.74
C LEU A 176 -3.04 5.85 23.91
N PRO A 177 -2.52 6.20 25.10
CA PRO A 177 -1.76 7.43 25.27
C PRO A 177 -0.50 7.42 24.39
N HIS A 178 -0.04 8.61 23.99
CA HIS A 178 1.16 8.79 23.17
C HIS A 178 2.42 8.16 23.77
N ARG A 179 2.47 8.01 25.10
CA ARG A 179 3.59 7.40 25.84
C ARG A 179 3.10 6.27 26.72
N VAL A 180 3.94 5.25 26.88
CA VAL A 180 3.65 4.16 27.81
C VAL A 180 3.53 4.72 29.24
N PRO A 181 2.46 4.43 29.99
CA PRO A 181 2.27 4.98 31.33
C PRO A 181 3.49 4.76 32.24
N GLY A 182 4.04 5.86 32.76
CA GLY A 182 5.21 5.85 33.63
C GLY A 182 6.56 5.69 32.92
N GLN A 183 6.59 5.75 31.59
CA GLN A 183 7.81 5.66 30.78
C GLN A 183 8.03 6.93 29.93
N ASP A 184 9.25 7.12 29.46
CA ASP A 184 9.66 8.20 28.57
C ASP A 184 9.63 7.82 27.09
N PHE A 185 9.16 6.62 26.76
CA PHE A 185 9.02 6.12 25.40
C PHE A 185 7.56 5.81 25.00
N SER A 186 7.30 5.88 23.69
CA SER A 186 6.04 5.56 23.02
C SER A 186 5.92 4.07 22.68
N TYR A 187 4.71 3.60 22.36
CA TYR A 187 4.49 2.20 21.97
C TYR A 187 5.08 1.84 20.61
N SER A 188 5.04 2.80 19.68
CA SER A 188 5.63 2.77 18.34
C SER A 188 5.91 4.22 17.92
N ASP A 189 6.62 4.41 16.83
CA ASP A 189 6.70 5.63 16.02
C ASP A 189 5.35 6.04 15.37
N HIS A 190 4.40 5.11 15.29
CA HIS A 190 3.01 5.36 14.94
C HIS A 190 2.08 5.40 16.17
N GLU A 191 1.03 6.21 16.09
CA GLU A 191 -0.03 6.32 17.10
C GLU A 191 -1.19 5.37 16.76
N PRO A 192 -1.62 4.50 17.69
CA PRO A 192 -2.67 3.54 17.41
C PRO A 192 -4.03 4.24 17.39
N ILE A 193 -4.90 3.83 16.45
CA ILE A 193 -6.23 4.41 16.26
C ILE A 193 -7.34 3.40 16.54
N GLU A 194 -8.49 3.89 16.98
CA GLU A 194 -9.70 3.12 17.26
C GLU A 194 -10.93 3.83 16.72
N ALA A 195 -11.88 3.05 16.20
CA ALA A 195 -13.19 3.52 15.79
C ALA A 195 -14.30 2.66 16.42
N VAL A 196 -15.39 3.32 16.84
CA VAL A 196 -16.59 2.66 17.38
C VAL A 196 -17.75 2.90 16.43
N PHE A 197 -18.34 1.81 15.94
CA PHE A 197 -19.46 1.82 15.01
C PHE A 197 -20.76 1.45 15.74
N GLU A 198 -21.79 2.29 15.60
CA GLU A 198 -23.16 1.95 15.96
C GLU A 198 -23.88 1.49 14.68
N ILE A 199 -24.41 0.26 14.71
CA ILE A 199 -25.01 -0.38 13.54
C ILE A 199 -26.48 -0.64 13.83
N SER A 200 -27.35 -0.24 12.90
CA SER A 200 -28.79 -0.47 12.96
C SER A 200 -29.32 -0.92 11.60
N ARG A 201 -30.53 -1.49 11.56
CA ARG A 201 -31.17 -1.80 10.29
C ARG A 201 -31.62 -0.51 9.61
N ASN A 202 -31.28 -0.37 8.34
CA ASN A 202 -31.76 0.70 7.49
C ASN A 202 -33.22 0.44 7.12
N THR A 203 -34.16 1.05 7.83
CA THR A 203 -35.60 0.96 7.57
C THR A 203 -36.05 1.80 6.37
N LEU A 204 -35.18 2.66 5.83
CA LEU A 204 -35.45 3.56 4.71
C LEU A 204 -35.09 2.94 3.34
N SER A 205 -34.42 1.78 3.29
CA SER A 205 -34.03 1.13 2.03
C SER A 205 -35.17 0.37 1.34
N ILE A 206 -36.34 0.24 1.97
CA ILE A 206 -37.55 -0.34 1.35
C ILE A 206 -38.24 0.65 0.40
N GLU A 207 -37.98 1.96 0.53
CA GLU A 207 -38.52 2.98 -0.35
C GLU A 207 -37.49 4.09 -0.55
N ARG A 208 -36.59 3.96 -1.53
CA ARG A 208 -35.96 5.12 -2.19
C ARG A 208 -35.18 4.74 -3.45
N ASN A 209 -35.80 5.05 -4.59
CA ASN A 209 -35.09 5.56 -5.76
C ASN A 209 -34.48 6.93 -5.43
N ILE A 210 -33.24 6.97 -4.92
CA ILE A 210 -32.40 8.18 -4.77
C ILE A 210 -30.97 7.70 -5.02
N THR A 211 -30.15 8.18 -5.97
CA THR A 211 -30.24 9.26 -6.96
C THR A 211 -29.20 8.96 -8.04
N LYS A 212 -29.57 8.89 -9.33
CA LYS A 212 -28.61 8.70 -10.44
C LYS A 212 -27.44 9.69 -10.43
N ASN A 213 -27.65 10.92 -9.95
CA ASN A 213 -26.62 11.97 -9.94
C ASN A 213 -25.48 11.73 -8.93
N SER A 214 -25.75 11.16 -7.75
CA SER A 214 -24.68 10.88 -6.77
C SER A 214 -23.79 9.72 -7.22
N GLY A 215 -24.39 8.69 -7.84
CA GLY A 215 -23.65 7.61 -8.48
C GLY A 215 -22.77 8.11 -9.63
N LEU A 216 -23.29 9.00 -10.48
CA LEU A 216 -22.54 9.57 -11.60
C LEU A 216 -21.34 10.42 -11.15
N ILE A 217 -21.50 11.20 -10.06
CA ILE A 217 -20.40 12.01 -9.50
C ILE A 217 -19.29 11.09 -8.96
N PHE A 218 -19.66 10.07 -8.20
CA PHE A 218 -18.71 9.09 -7.66
C PHE A 218 -17.95 8.36 -8.78
N GLU A 219 -18.65 7.93 -9.83
CA GLU A 219 -18.05 7.26 -10.98
C GLU A 219 -17.05 8.17 -11.71
N ASN A 220 -17.40 9.44 -11.93
CA ASN A 220 -16.50 10.42 -12.53
C ASN A 220 -15.25 10.68 -11.67
N GLU A 221 -15.39 10.75 -10.35
CA GLU A 221 -14.26 10.94 -9.44
C GLU A 221 -13.34 9.71 -9.46
N PHE A 222 -13.92 8.52 -9.40
CA PHE A 222 -13.17 7.27 -9.49
C PHE A 222 -12.42 7.13 -10.83
N LEU A 223 -13.09 7.46 -11.94
CA LEU A 223 -12.48 7.53 -13.28
C LEU A 223 -11.31 8.52 -13.32
N SER A 224 -11.46 9.70 -12.71
CA SER A 224 -10.41 10.70 -12.64
C SER A 224 -9.18 10.16 -11.90
N ILE A 225 -9.38 9.52 -10.74
CA ILE A 225 -8.31 8.92 -9.93
C ILE A 225 -7.62 7.76 -10.67
N LEU A 226 -8.38 6.93 -11.38
CA LEU A 226 -7.80 5.86 -12.19
C LEU A 226 -6.97 6.40 -13.36
N ASN A 227 -7.47 7.41 -14.07
CA ASN A 227 -6.71 8.07 -15.14
C ASN A 227 -5.42 8.71 -14.63
N THR A 228 -5.47 9.40 -13.48
CA THR A 228 -4.26 9.95 -12.84
C THR A 228 -3.29 8.83 -12.46
N SER A 229 -3.78 7.72 -11.92
CA SER A 229 -2.95 6.55 -11.56
C SER A 229 -2.26 5.94 -12.78
N LEU A 230 -2.98 5.80 -13.90
CA LEU A 230 -2.44 5.33 -15.18
C LEU A 230 -1.37 6.27 -15.73
N ASN A 231 -1.63 7.58 -15.70
CA ASN A 231 -0.67 8.58 -16.18
C ASN A 231 0.63 8.53 -15.38
N ILE A 232 0.57 8.46 -14.05
CA ILE A 232 1.75 8.33 -13.18
C ILE A 232 2.54 7.06 -13.53
N CYS A 233 1.86 5.93 -13.68
CA CYS A 233 2.49 4.66 -14.00
C CYS A 233 3.15 4.68 -15.39
N ASN A 234 2.54 5.36 -16.36
CA ASN A 234 3.07 5.49 -17.71
C ASN A 234 4.28 6.44 -17.78
N GLU A 235 4.23 7.61 -17.13
CA GLU A 235 5.32 8.59 -17.10
C GLU A 235 6.59 8.02 -16.45
N LYS A 236 6.46 7.34 -15.31
CA LYS A 236 7.59 6.76 -14.58
C LYS A 236 8.15 5.48 -15.22
N SER A 237 7.42 4.85 -16.15
CA SER A 237 7.89 3.68 -16.90
C SER A 237 9.01 4.00 -17.92
N VAL A 238 9.27 5.29 -18.16
CA VAL A 238 10.18 5.77 -19.20
C VAL A 238 11.54 6.16 -18.59
N ILE A 239 12.53 5.31 -18.90
CA ILE A 239 13.98 5.61 -19.01
C ILE A 239 14.80 5.61 -17.71
N ASN A 240 15.66 4.59 -17.56
CA ASN A 240 16.98 4.81 -16.97
C ASN A 240 18.08 3.99 -17.69
N PRO A 241 18.70 4.51 -18.77
CA PRO A 241 19.74 3.86 -19.56
C PRO A 241 21.13 3.93 -18.89
N LEU A 242 21.26 4.60 -17.74
CA LEU A 242 22.53 4.89 -17.10
C LEU A 242 23.32 3.63 -16.70
N ILE A 243 22.65 2.54 -16.30
CA ILE A 243 23.33 1.30 -15.88
C ILE A 243 24.00 0.56 -17.06
N SER A 244 23.49 0.73 -18.29
CA SER A 244 24.12 0.14 -19.49
C SER A 244 25.50 0.73 -19.76
N TRP A 245 25.63 2.06 -19.64
CA TRP A 245 26.87 2.75 -19.98
C TRP A 245 27.98 2.54 -18.94
N HIS A 246 27.62 2.51 -17.65
CA HIS A 246 28.59 2.27 -16.57
C HIS A 246 29.14 0.85 -16.63
N LEU A 247 28.30 -0.13 -16.99
CA LEU A 247 28.74 -1.51 -17.22
C LEU A 247 29.75 -1.60 -18.37
N ILE A 248 29.46 -0.94 -19.49
CA ILE A 248 30.35 -0.89 -20.67
C ILE A 248 31.70 -0.24 -20.31
N ILE A 249 31.67 0.87 -19.55
CA ILE A 249 32.87 1.56 -19.09
C ILE A 249 33.68 0.68 -18.12
N CYS A 250 33.05 -0.03 -17.19
CA CYS A 250 33.72 -0.96 -16.28
C CYS A 250 34.36 -2.14 -17.03
N ILE A 251 33.68 -2.69 -18.05
CA ILE A 251 34.24 -3.74 -18.92
C ILE A 251 35.48 -3.22 -19.65
N LEU A 252 35.42 -2.01 -20.23
CA LEU A 252 36.55 -1.35 -20.89
C LEU A 252 37.73 -1.16 -19.93
N ILE A 253 37.48 -0.69 -18.70
CA ILE A 253 38.52 -0.51 -17.68
C ILE A 253 39.14 -1.86 -17.30
N CYS A 254 38.34 -2.92 -17.11
CA CYS A 254 38.85 -4.25 -16.76
C CYS A 254 39.72 -4.83 -17.88
N ILE A 255 39.35 -4.63 -19.15
CA ILE A 255 40.15 -5.05 -20.31
C ILE A 255 41.48 -4.28 -20.33
N ILE A 256 41.46 -2.95 -20.19
CA ILE A 256 42.68 -2.11 -20.16
C ILE A 256 43.59 -2.53 -18.99
N LEU A 257 43.03 -2.76 -17.80
CA LEU A 257 43.78 -3.17 -16.63
C LEU A 257 44.39 -4.57 -16.79
N SER A 258 43.68 -5.50 -17.42
CA SER A 258 44.18 -6.86 -17.72
C SER A 258 45.33 -6.86 -18.72
N MET A 259 45.31 -5.93 -19.70
CA MET A 259 46.40 -5.76 -20.66
C MET A 259 47.64 -5.15 -20.01
N TYR A 260 47.48 -4.29 -18.99
CA TYR A 260 48.58 -3.63 -18.29
C TYR A 260 49.21 -4.50 -17.18
N LEU A 261 48.41 -5.33 -16.48
CA LEU A 261 48.82 -6.14 -15.32
C LEU A 261 49.29 -7.57 -15.69
N GLN A 262 49.96 -7.77 -16.82
CA GLN A 262 50.47 -9.07 -17.29
C GLN A 262 51.43 -9.82 -16.32
N LEU A 263 51.66 -9.33 -15.09
CA LEU A 263 52.67 -9.82 -14.15
C LEU A 263 52.19 -10.72 -13.00
N VAL A 264 50.89 -10.95 -12.78
CA VAL A 264 50.40 -11.71 -11.61
C VAL A 264 49.47 -12.84 -12.01
N SER A 265 49.75 -14.08 -11.58
CA SER A 265 49.04 -15.31 -12.00
C SER A 265 47.53 -15.34 -11.71
N TYR A 266 47.03 -14.45 -10.84
CA TYR A 266 45.63 -14.40 -10.41
C TYR A 266 44.83 -13.23 -11.00
N THR A 267 45.43 -12.35 -11.80
CA THR A 267 44.75 -11.16 -12.36
C THR A 267 43.57 -11.53 -13.25
N ASN A 268 43.75 -12.54 -14.10
CA ASN A 268 42.68 -13.03 -14.99
C ASN A 268 41.48 -13.56 -14.19
N THR A 269 41.71 -14.30 -13.10
CA THR A 269 40.64 -14.82 -12.25
C THR A 269 39.86 -13.71 -11.56
N ILE A 270 40.55 -12.69 -11.03
CA ILE A 270 39.91 -11.53 -10.40
C ILE A 270 39.07 -10.76 -11.42
N VAL A 271 39.62 -10.51 -12.62
CA VAL A 271 38.89 -9.83 -13.70
C VAL A 271 37.63 -10.61 -14.10
N ILE A 272 37.72 -11.94 -14.24
CA ILE A 272 36.56 -12.78 -14.58
C ILE A 272 35.48 -12.72 -13.48
N ILE A 273 35.86 -12.79 -12.21
CA ILE A 273 34.91 -12.69 -11.09
C ILE A 273 34.20 -11.34 -11.09
N ILE A 274 34.94 -10.25 -11.29
CA ILE A 274 34.37 -8.89 -11.36
C ILE A 274 33.38 -8.79 -12.53
N LEU A 275 33.77 -9.26 -13.73
CA LEU A 275 32.90 -9.27 -14.90
C LEU A 275 31.63 -10.10 -14.67
N LEU A 276 31.74 -11.24 -13.98
CA LEU A 276 30.61 -12.09 -13.64
C LEU A 276 29.64 -11.40 -12.68
N ILE A 277 30.15 -10.75 -11.62
CA ILE A 277 29.32 -9.97 -10.68
C ILE A 277 28.56 -8.87 -11.43
N PHE A 278 29.26 -8.13 -12.29
CA PHE A 278 28.67 -7.07 -13.11
C PHE A 278 27.60 -7.60 -14.07
N PHE A 279 27.86 -8.73 -14.73
CA PHE A 279 26.88 -9.39 -15.59
C PHE A 279 25.63 -9.82 -14.82
N ILE A 280 25.80 -10.42 -13.63
CA ILE A 280 24.69 -10.80 -12.74
C ILE A 280 23.87 -9.56 -12.35
N MET A 281 24.53 -8.48 -11.94
CA MET A 281 23.85 -7.22 -11.59
C MET A 281 23.09 -6.62 -12.79
N TYR A 282 23.65 -6.71 -13.99
CA TYR A 282 23.00 -6.25 -15.21
C TYR A 282 21.74 -7.07 -15.54
N VAL A 283 21.85 -8.40 -15.54
CA VAL A 283 20.71 -9.31 -15.75
C VAL A 283 19.64 -9.08 -14.69
N TYR A 284 20.02 -8.98 -13.41
CA TYR A 284 19.10 -8.68 -12.32
C TYR A 284 18.33 -7.37 -12.57
N ASN A 285 19.02 -6.30 -12.97
CA ASN A 285 18.37 -5.03 -13.30
C ASN A 285 17.40 -5.14 -14.48
N LEU A 286 17.74 -5.91 -15.53
CA LEU A 286 16.85 -6.15 -16.66
C LEU A 286 15.58 -6.90 -16.22
N VAL A 287 15.74 -7.94 -15.41
CA VAL A 287 14.61 -8.75 -14.89
C VAL A 287 13.69 -7.91 -14.02
N ILE A 288 14.24 -7.10 -13.09
CA ILE A 288 13.45 -6.22 -12.22
C ILE A 288 12.65 -5.22 -13.06
N LYS A 289 13.29 -4.53 -14.00
CA LYS A 289 12.61 -3.56 -14.88
C LYS A 289 11.54 -4.23 -15.73
N TRP A 290 11.83 -5.40 -16.28
CA TRP A 290 10.88 -6.16 -17.07
C TRP A 290 9.67 -6.58 -16.24
N THR A 291 9.90 -7.03 -14.99
CA THR A 291 8.85 -7.42 -14.05
C THR A 291 7.97 -6.23 -13.69
N GLU A 292 8.56 -5.11 -13.27
CA GLU A 292 7.82 -3.89 -12.94
C GLU A 292 6.97 -3.41 -14.13
N LYS A 293 7.56 -3.35 -15.33
CA LYS A 293 6.84 -2.96 -16.55
C LYS A 293 5.69 -3.90 -16.88
N ASN A 294 5.85 -5.20 -16.66
CA ASN A 294 4.78 -6.16 -16.86
C ASN A 294 3.67 -6.03 -15.82
N CYS A 295 4.00 -5.77 -14.55
CA CYS A 295 3.02 -5.50 -13.50
C CYS A 295 2.21 -4.24 -13.82
N VAL A 296 2.89 -3.15 -14.22
CA VAL A 296 2.23 -1.91 -14.67
C VAL A 296 1.32 -2.18 -15.86
N ARG A 297 1.79 -2.89 -16.89
CA ARG A 297 0.96 -3.25 -18.05
C ARG A 297 -0.25 -4.11 -17.65
N GLY A 298 -0.06 -5.07 -16.74
CA GLY A 298 -1.14 -5.90 -16.20
C GLY A 298 -2.19 -5.07 -15.47
N PHE A 299 -1.74 -4.12 -14.64
CA PHE A 299 -2.62 -3.13 -14.00
C PHE A 299 -3.40 -2.31 -15.04
N CYS A 300 -2.73 -1.73 -16.03
CA CYS A 300 -3.40 -0.95 -17.08
C CYS A 300 -4.47 -1.77 -17.81
N ASN A 301 -4.14 -2.99 -18.23
CA ASN A 301 -5.10 -3.88 -18.90
C ASN A 301 -6.28 -4.24 -18.00
N HIS A 302 -6.05 -4.45 -16.69
CA HIS A 302 -7.12 -4.77 -15.75
C HIS A 302 -8.06 -3.58 -15.56
N VAL A 303 -7.51 -2.37 -15.45
CA VAL A 303 -8.29 -1.13 -15.40
C VAL A 303 -9.13 -0.97 -16.66
N GLU A 304 -8.55 -1.14 -17.85
CA GLU A 304 -9.27 -1.11 -19.12
C GLU A 304 -10.40 -2.15 -19.19
N THR A 305 -10.17 -3.36 -18.65
CA THR A 305 -11.18 -4.45 -18.65
C THR A 305 -12.35 -4.15 -17.72
N ILE A 306 -12.12 -3.49 -16.58
CA ILE A 306 -13.18 -3.04 -15.69
C ILE A 306 -14.09 -2.05 -16.42
N PHE A 307 -13.51 -1.15 -17.22
CA PHE A 307 -14.24 -0.10 -17.93
C PHE A 307 -14.85 -0.54 -19.26
N SER A 308 -14.30 -1.55 -19.94
CA SER A 308 -14.88 -2.05 -21.18
C SER A 308 -16.16 -2.88 -20.96
N ASN A 309 -16.42 -3.29 -19.71
CA ASN A 309 -17.56 -4.12 -19.31
C ASN A 309 -18.65 -3.35 -18.53
N GLN A 310 -18.54 -2.02 -18.46
CA GLN A 310 -19.58 -1.11 -17.96
C GLN A 310 -20.32 -0.46 -19.13
#